data_AF-A0A924YLY4-F1
#
_entry.id   AF-A0A924YLY4-F1
#
_cell.length_a   1.000
_cell.length_b   1.000
_cell.length_c   1.000
_cell.angle_alpha   90.00
_cell.angle_beta   90.00
_cell.angle_gamma   90.00
#
_symmetry.space_group_name_H-M   'P 1'
#
loop_
_entity.id
_entity.type
_entity.pdbx_description
1 polymer ?
#
loop_
_entity_poly.entity_id
_entity_poly.type
_entity_poly.pdbx_seq_one_letter_code
_entity_poly.pdbx_strand_id
1 'polypeptide(L)'
;WFGRPIEPEFILDISATFDLKLKMLACHASQREWLRKQHGVDEYLESCRRWSAARGASIGTAFGEAFTQSKGHPFPNNDLLREVLG
;
A
#
# COMPACT_ATOMS: atom_id res chain seq x y z
N TRP A 1 19.65 -6.28 0.78
CA TRP A 1 18.67 -5.95 1.83
C TRP A 1 19.45 -5.61 3.11
N PHE A 2 19.52 -4.33 3.47
CA PHE A 2 20.22 -3.76 4.65
C PHE A 2 19.62 -2.37 4.97
N GLY A 3 18.29 -2.28 5.14
CA GLY A 3 17.59 -0.99 5.34
C GLY A 3 17.47 -0.10 4.09
N ARG A 4 17.94 -0.55 2.93
CA ARG A 4 17.68 0.13 1.64
C ARG A 4 16.19 -0.01 1.26
N PRO A 5 15.51 1.09 0.92
CA PRO A 5 14.15 1.04 0.39
C PRO A 5 14.06 0.12 -0.83
N ILE A 6 12.96 -0.60 -0.95
CA ILE A 6 12.62 -1.29 -2.19
C ILE A 6 11.99 -0.25 -3.12
N GLU A 7 12.66 -0.03 -4.26
CA GLU A 7 12.15 0.81 -5.33
C GLU A 7 10.99 0.09 -6.03
N PRO A 8 9.78 0.67 -6.02
CA PRO A 8 8.65 0.12 -6.74
C PRO A 8 8.81 0.34 -8.24
N GLU A 9 8.14 -0.48 -9.04
CA GLU A 9 8.13 -0.31 -10.49
C GLU A 9 7.16 0.80 -10.91
N PHE A 10 6.02 0.86 -10.24
CA PHE A 10 5.04 1.94 -10.41
C PHE A 10 4.26 2.16 -9.11
N ILE A 11 3.65 3.34 -9.02
CA ILE A 11 2.82 3.75 -7.88
C ILE A 11 1.51 4.29 -8.46
N LEU A 12 0.39 3.82 -7.90
CA LEU A 12 -0.95 4.29 -8.24
C LEU A 12 -1.42 5.31 -7.21
N ASP A 13 -2.03 6.40 -7.65
CA ASP A 13 -2.73 7.34 -6.77
C ASP A 13 -4.01 6.70 -6.24
N ILE A 14 -4.08 6.51 -4.93
CA ILE A 14 -5.25 5.95 -4.25
C ILE A 14 -5.94 6.97 -3.36
N SER A 15 -5.63 8.27 -3.51
CA SER A 15 -6.13 9.32 -2.61
C SER A 15 -7.65 9.35 -2.53
N ALA A 16 -8.35 9.11 -3.66
CA ALA A 16 -9.81 9.08 -3.72
C ALA A 16 -10.44 7.85 -3.05
N THR A 17 -9.71 6.73 -2.93
CA THR A 17 -10.22 5.45 -2.41
C THR A 17 -9.59 5.06 -1.06
N PHE A 18 -8.68 5.87 -0.53
CA PHE A 18 -7.91 5.55 0.67
C PHE A 18 -8.79 5.34 1.91
N ASP A 19 -9.86 6.12 2.08
CA ASP A 19 -10.80 5.93 3.20
C ASP A 19 -11.54 4.59 3.11
N LEU A 20 -11.87 4.13 1.89
CA LEU A 20 -12.47 2.82 1.68
C LEU A 20 -11.48 1.70 2.02
N LYS A 21 -10.21 1.85 1.63
CA LYS A 21 -9.13 0.93 2.00
C LYS A 21 -8.98 0.81 3.52
N LEU A 22 -9.00 1.93 4.26
CA LEU A 22 -8.92 1.89 5.73
C LEU A 22 -10.12 1.20 6.36
N LYS A 23 -11.34 1.43 5.85
CA LYS A 23 -12.54 0.72 6.30
C LYS A 23 -12.44 -0.79 6.06
N MET A 24 -11.99 -1.19 4.86
CA MET A 24 -11.74 -2.58 4.53
C MET A 24 -10.71 -3.21 5.47
N LEU A 25 -9.60 -2.52 5.73
CA LEU A 25 -8.56 -3.00 6.64
C LEU A 25 -9.07 -3.15 8.08
N ALA A 26 -9.93 -2.23 8.53
CA ALA A 26 -10.53 -2.27 9.87
C ALA A 26 -11.48 -3.44 10.10
N CYS A 27 -12.00 -4.09 9.04
CA CYS A 27 -12.85 -5.29 9.15
C CYS A 27 -12.11 -6.51 9.71
N HIS A 28 -10.77 -6.53 9.67
CA HIS A 28 -9.94 -7.63 10.15
C HIS A 28 -9.74 -7.59 11.68
N ALA A 29 -10.84 -7.73 12.42
CA ALA A 29 -10.89 -7.55 13.87
C ALA A 29 -9.89 -8.43 14.64
N SER A 30 -9.68 -9.69 14.23
CA SER A 30 -8.75 -10.60 14.90
C SER A 30 -7.28 -10.14 14.81
N GLN A 31 -6.88 -9.55 13.69
CA GLN A 31 -5.54 -9.00 13.48
C GLN A 31 -5.34 -7.68 14.25
N ARG A 32 -6.40 -6.86 14.29
CA ARG A 32 -6.42 -5.57 14.98
C ARG A 32 -6.40 -5.71 16.52
N GLU A 33 -7.18 -6.63 17.06
CA GLU A 33 -7.26 -6.90 18.50
C GLU A 33 -5.93 -7.42 19.08
N TRP A 34 -5.20 -8.23 18.30
CA TRP A 34 -3.88 -8.71 18.70
C TRP A 34 -2.86 -7.55 18.80
N LEU A 35 -2.86 -6.61 17.84
CA LEU A 35 -1.99 -5.43 17.86
C LEU A 35 -2.38 -4.42 18.95
N ARG A 36 -3.68 -4.19 19.14
CA ARG A 36 -4.19 -3.30 20.21
C ARG A 36 -3.80 -3.76 21.60
N LYS A 37 -3.83 -5.08 21.87
CA LYS A 37 -3.42 -5.65 23.17
C LYS A 37 -1.93 -5.48 23.48
N GLN A 38 -1.07 -5.38 22.45
CA GLN A 38 0.38 -5.23 22.63
C GLN A 38 0.82 -3.76 22.70
N HIS A 39 0.16 -2.84 21.99
CA HIS A 39 0.65 -1.47 21.79
C HIS A 39 -0.32 -0.34 22.18
N GLY A 40 -1.57 -0.62 22.58
CA GLY A 40 -2.54 0.39 23.04
C GLY A 40 -3.02 1.40 21.99
N VAL A 41 -2.42 1.40 20.79
CA VAL A 41 -2.73 2.24 19.64
C VAL A 41 -3.14 1.34 18.48
N ASP A 42 -3.97 1.86 17.58
CA ASP A 42 -4.31 1.21 16.31
C ASP A 42 -3.14 1.29 15.31
N GLU A 43 -1.96 0.83 15.73
CA GLU A 43 -0.70 0.88 14.96
C GLU A 43 -0.88 0.23 13.57
N TYR A 44 -1.86 -0.66 13.42
CA TYR A 44 -2.20 -1.27 12.15
C TYR A 44 -2.72 -0.27 11.10
N LEU A 45 -3.69 0.57 11.46
CA LEU A 45 -4.27 1.57 10.55
C LEU A 45 -3.32 2.74 10.35
N GLU A 46 -2.63 3.17 11.41
CA GLU A 46 -1.66 4.27 11.35
C GLU A 46 -0.42 3.90 10.53
N SER A 47 0.05 2.66 10.65
CA SER A 47 1.10 2.14 9.76
C SER A 47 0.63 2.17 8.31
N CYS A 48 -0.57 1.66 8.01
CA CYS A 48 -1.13 1.72 6.65
C CYS A 48 -1.15 3.15 6.08
N ARG A 49 -1.60 4.13 6.89
CA ARG A 49 -1.60 5.56 6.53
C ARG A 49 -0.20 6.09 6.27
N ARG A 50 0.77 5.84 7.15
CA ARG A 50 2.17 6.27 6.97
C ARG A 50 2.80 5.70 5.71
N TRP A 51 2.64 4.40 5.46
CA TRP A 51 3.20 3.75 4.28
C TRP A 51 2.57 4.27 2.99
N SER A 52 1.24 4.41 2.93
CA SER A 52 0.57 4.96 1.77
C SER A 52 0.92 6.43 1.53
N ALA A 53 1.05 7.25 2.58
CA ALA A 53 1.47 8.65 2.45
C ALA A 53 2.91 8.76 1.91
N ALA A 54 3.84 7.93 2.41
CA ALA A 54 5.22 7.90 1.93
C ALA A 54 5.30 7.56 0.43
N ARG A 55 4.46 6.65 -0.05
CA ARG A 55 4.37 6.32 -1.50
C ARG A 55 3.71 7.43 -2.30
N GLY A 56 2.61 8.02 -1.82
CA GLY A 56 1.95 9.15 -2.49
C GLY A 56 2.90 10.33 -2.69
N ALA A 57 3.68 10.66 -1.66
CA ALA A 57 4.69 11.71 -1.73
C ALA A 57 5.73 11.50 -2.85
N SER A 58 6.03 10.25 -3.21
CA SER A 58 6.98 9.92 -4.29
C SER A 58 6.44 10.27 -5.69
N ILE A 59 5.12 10.41 -5.85
CA ILE A 59 4.45 10.79 -7.11
C ILE A 59 3.66 12.11 -7.00
N GLY A 60 3.82 12.85 -5.90
CA GLY A 60 3.15 14.15 -5.69
C GLY A 60 1.68 14.07 -5.31
N THR A 61 1.22 12.94 -4.77
CA THR A 61 -0.19 12.72 -4.33
C THR A 61 -0.27 12.49 -2.82
N ALA A 62 -1.49 12.50 -2.26
CA ALA A 62 -1.67 12.32 -0.82
C ALA A 62 -1.40 10.89 -0.37
N PHE A 63 -1.86 9.90 -1.15
CA PHE A 63 -1.68 8.48 -0.86
C PHE A 63 -1.37 7.70 -2.12
N GLY A 64 -0.41 6.78 -2.01
CA GLY A 64 -0.01 5.89 -3.09
C GLY A 64 0.02 4.42 -2.65
N GLU A 65 -0.17 3.53 -3.62
CA GLU A 65 0.14 2.11 -3.51
C GLU A 65 1.19 1.72 -4.54
N ALA A 66 2.20 1.00 -4.08
CA ALA A 66 3.38 0.64 -4.84
C ALA A 66 3.31 -0.82 -5.30
N PHE A 67 3.65 -1.07 -6.55
CA PHE A 67 3.62 -2.39 -7.16
C PHE A 67 4.94 -2.69 -7.89
N THR A 68 5.24 -3.98 -8.00
CA THR A 68 6.36 -4.52 -8.78
C THR A 68 5.84 -5.71 -9.58
N GLN A 69 6.00 -5.69 -10.90
CA GLN A 69 5.53 -6.76 -11.75
C GLN A 69 6.53 -7.91 -11.78
N SER A 70 6.01 -9.13 -11.62
CA SER A 70 6.80 -10.32 -11.91
C SER A 70 6.88 -10.50 -13.43
N LYS A 71 8.07 -10.32 -14.00
CA LYS A 71 8.34 -10.42 -15.45
C LYS A 71 9.02 -11.73 -15.87
N GLY A 72 9.02 -12.74 -14.98
CA GLY A 72 9.53 -14.06 -15.31
C GLY A 72 8.62 -14.78 -16.29
N HIS A 73 9.14 -15.72 -17.08
CA HIS A 73 8.27 -16.62 -17.84
C HIS A 73 7.38 -17.44 -16.87
N PRO A 74 6.05 -17.59 -17.08
CA PRO A 74 5.22 -17.20 -18.22
C PRO A 74 4.36 -15.92 -18.00
N PHE A 75 4.76 -15.03 -17.09
CA PHE A 75 3.98 -13.84 -16.75
C PHE A 75 3.97 -12.81 -17.89
N PRO A 76 2.88 -12.02 -18.03
CA PRO A 76 2.83 -10.88 -18.95
C PRO A 76 3.96 -9.90 -18.66
N ASN A 77 4.44 -9.22 -19.70
CA ASN A 77 5.48 -8.20 -19.59
C ASN A 77 4.94 -6.76 -19.69
N ASN A 78 3.65 -6.59 -19.98
CA ASN A 78 3.00 -5.28 -20.04
C ASN A 78 2.36 -4.94 -18.68
N ASP A 79 2.35 -3.65 -18.34
CA ASP A 79 1.82 -3.13 -17.08
C ASP A 79 0.31 -2.88 -17.19
N LEU A 80 -0.45 -3.98 -17.08
CA LEU A 80 -1.90 -3.96 -17.20
C LEU A 80 -2.58 -3.04 -16.18
N LEU A 81 -2.00 -2.90 -14.98
CA LEU A 81 -2.59 -2.07 -13.93
C LEU A 81 -2.52 -0.60 -14.32
N ARG A 82 -1.37 -0.15 -14.82
CA ARG A 82 -1.22 1.21 -15.35
C ARG A 82 -2.07 1.44 -16.59
N GLU A 83 -2.15 0.47 -17.50
CA GLU A 83 -2.99 0.60 -18.70
C GLU A 83 -4.48 0.82 -18.36
N VAL A 84 -4.99 0.18 -17.31
CA VAL A 84 -6.40 0.27 -16.91
C VAL A 84 -6.70 1.46 -16.00
N LEU A 85 -5.73 1.91 -15.20
CA LEU A 85 -5.94 2.88 -14.13
C LEU A 85 -5.32 4.27 -14.41
N GLY A 86 -4.52 4.40 -15.47
CA GLY A 86 -3.84 5.65 -15.86
C GLY A 86 -2.48 5.84 -15.19
#